data_AF-A0A2M7LQ47-F1
#
_entry.id   AF-A0A2M7LQ47-F1
#
_cell.length_a   1.000
_cell.length_b   1.000
_cell.length_c   1.000
_cell.angle_alpha   90.00
_cell.angle_beta   90.00
_cell.angle_gamma   90.00
#
_symmetry.space_group_name_H-M   'P 1'
#
loop_
_entity.id
_entity.type
_entity.pdbx_description
1 polymer ?
#
loop_
_entity_poly.entity_id
_entity_poly.type
_entity_poly.pdbx_seq_one_letter_code
_entity_poly.pdbx_strand_id
1 'polypeptide(L)'
;TIAGKRYLLTYAPSLVNYKVFINLDFSFREKIFLKEKSIINTDFPVIFRSYLNHPDKNELLAEKIRAFLIRVEGRDIYDIWYLLSQKGEINEKIILEKLRYYKIKTFNKKDIFKKLDSFAKKDFILDLRPFVSINEREKLGDFFDYLKDYIRESL
;
A
#
# COMPACT_ATOMS: atom_id res chain seq x y z
N THR A 1 -5.98 20.48 -14.10
CA THR A 1 -5.02 19.37 -14.33
C THR A 1 -5.75 18.07 -14.05
N ILE A 2 -5.75 17.10 -14.96
CA ILE A 2 -6.49 15.83 -14.78
C ILE A 2 -5.85 15.08 -13.61
N ALA A 3 -6.55 15.03 -12.47
CA ALA A 3 -6.00 14.50 -11.22
C ALA A 3 -5.80 12.98 -11.25
N GLY A 4 -6.38 12.26 -12.22
CA GLY A 4 -6.22 10.83 -12.40
C GLY A 4 -7.24 10.31 -13.41
N LYS A 5 -7.05 9.08 -13.90
CA LYS A 5 -8.03 8.39 -14.76
C LYS A 5 -8.33 7.02 -14.17
N ARG A 6 -9.60 6.62 -14.23
CA ARG A 6 -10.08 5.32 -13.77
C ARG A 6 -10.72 4.58 -14.93
N TYR A 7 -10.41 3.30 -15.06
CA TYR A 7 -11.02 2.40 -16.03
C TYR A 7 -11.42 1.11 -15.34
N LEU A 8 -12.51 0.50 -15.79
CA LEU A 8 -12.94 -0.82 -15.34
C LEU A 8 -12.79 -1.80 -16.49
N LEU A 9 -11.78 -2.66 -16.41
CA LEU A 9 -11.61 -3.75 -17.35
C LEU A 9 -12.55 -4.89 -16.93
N THR A 10 -13.40 -5.32 -17.86
CA THR A 10 -14.33 -6.43 -17.64
C THR A 10 -13.89 -7.62 -18.48
N TYR A 11 -13.67 -8.75 -17.82
CA TYR A 11 -13.33 -10.02 -18.45
C TYR A 11 -14.43 -11.04 -18.16
N ALA A 12 -14.89 -11.76 -19.19
CA ALA A 12 -15.85 -12.85 -19.04
C ALA A 12 -15.10 -14.16 -19.33
N PRO A 13 -14.58 -14.85 -18.30
CA PRO A 13 -13.81 -16.07 -18.49
C PRO A 13 -14.74 -17.20 -18.95
N SER A 14 -14.20 -18.16 -19.71
CA SER A 14 -14.92 -19.41 -20.00
C SER A 14 -14.97 -20.36 -18.79
N LEU A 15 -14.07 -20.20 -17.82
CA LEU A 15 -13.92 -21.08 -16.67
C LEU A 15 -14.96 -20.85 -15.57
N VAL A 16 -15.49 -19.63 -15.45
CA VAL A 16 -16.46 -19.25 -14.41
C VAL A 16 -17.67 -18.56 -15.03
N ASN A 17 -18.84 -18.72 -14.41
CA ASN A 17 -20.11 -18.20 -14.92
C ASN A 17 -20.38 -16.73 -14.54
N TYR A 18 -19.37 -16.02 -14.03
CA TYR A 18 -19.48 -14.62 -13.63
C TYR A 18 -18.38 -13.78 -14.27
N LYS A 19 -18.67 -12.49 -14.48
CA LYS A 19 -17.68 -11.53 -14.99
C LYS A 19 -16.66 -11.22 -13.91
N VAL A 20 -15.40 -11.17 -14.31
CA VAL A 20 -14.27 -10.69 -13.51
C VAL A 20 -14.03 -9.22 -13.85
N PHE A 21 -13.86 -8.41 -12.83
CA PHE A 21 -13.68 -6.97 -12.96
C PHE A 21 -12.32 -6.56 -12.40
N ILE A 22 -11.55 -5.80 -13.18
CA ILE A 22 -10.24 -5.26 -12.78
C ILE A 22 -10.31 -3.73 -12.84
N ASN A 23 -10.20 -3.10 -11.68
CA ASN A 23 -10.09 -1.64 -11.59
C ASN A 23 -8.67 -1.20 -11.95
N LEU A 24 -8.55 -0.30 -12.93
CA LEU A 24 -7.30 0.30 -13.37
C LEU A 24 -7.30 1.79 -12.99
N ASP A 25 -6.46 2.15 -12.02
CA ASP A 25 -6.27 3.52 -11.53
C ASP A 25 -4.94 4.09 -12.03
N PHE A 26 -5.00 5.22 -12.75
CA PHE A 26 -3.84 5.94 -13.26
C PHE A 26 -3.72 7.30 -12.58
N SER A 27 -2.65 7.48 -11.79
CA SER A 27 -2.31 8.75 -11.15
C SER A 27 -1.25 9.50 -11.95
N PHE A 28 -1.47 10.81 -12.14
CA PHE A 28 -0.52 11.73 -12.78
C PHE A 28 -0.06 12.85 -11.83
N ARG A 29 -0.35 12.71 -10.54
CA ARG A 29 -0.12 13.75 -9.52
C ARG A 29 1.31 13.75 -9.00
N GLU A 30 1.77 12.57 -8.59
CA GLU A 30 2.98 12.41 -7.80
C GLU A 30 4.09 11.84 -8.67
N LYS A 31 5.30 12.40 -8.51
CA LYS A 31 6.49 11.90 -9.18
C LYS A 31 7.01 10.68 -8.42
N ILE A 32 7.38 9.65 -9.18
CA ILE A 32 8.11 8.50 -8.65
C ILE A 32 9.60 8.85 -8.59
N PHE A 33 10.20 8.85 -7.39
CA PHE A 33 11.60 9.23 -7.19
C PHE A 33 12.55 8.05 -7.35
N LEU A 34 12.26 6.94 -6.68
CA LEU A 34 13.05 5.71 -6.80
C LEU A 34 12.29 4.69 -7.65
N LYS A 35 12.97 4.18 -8.68
CA LYS A 35 12.42 3.25 -9.67
C LYS A 35 13.32 2.05 -9.78
N GLU A 36 12.71 0.91 -9.97
CA GLU A 36 13.37 -0.35 -10.25
C GLU A 36 12.77 -0.98 -11.50
N LYS A 37 13.51 -1.92 -12.10
CA LYS A 37 13.05 -2.72 -13.22
C LYS A 37 13.22 -4.18 -12.85
N SER A 38 12.15 -4.94 -12.98
CA SER A 38 12.17 -6.39 -12.78
C SER A 38 11.56 -7.11 -13.97
N ILE A 39 11.82 -8.41 -14.07
CA ILE A 39 11.17 -9.29 -15.03
C ILE A 39 9.92 -9.91 -14.38
N ILE A 40 8.86 -10.09 -15.17
CA ILE A 40 7.69 -10.85 -14.71
C ILE A 40 8.07 -12.33 -14.74
N ASN A 41 8.18 -12.95 -13.56
CA ASN A 41 8.31 -14.40 -13.44
C ASN A 41 6.92 -15.02 -13.33
N THR A 42 6.60 -15.97 -14.19
CA THR A 42 5.27 -16.55 -14.29
C THR A 42 5.31 -17.98 -14.79
N ASP A 43 4.48 -18.84 -14.21
CA ASP A 43 4.29 -20.22 -14.66
C ASP A 43 3.39 -20.31 -15.90
N PHE A 44 2.74 -19.19 -16.28
CA PHE A 44 1.94 -19.12 -17.49
C PHE A 44 2.86 -19.12 -18.73
N PRO A 45 2.42 -19.73 -19.86
CA PRO A 45 3.22 -19.83 -21.09
C PRO A 45 3.27 -18.49 -21.85
N VAL A 46 3.74 -17.43 -21.18
CA VAL A 46 3.85 -16.07 -21.71
C VAL A 46 5.28 -15.85 -22.20
N ILE A 47 5.43 -15.61 -23.51
CA ILE A 47 6.74 -15.48 -24.17
C ILE A 47 7.34 -14.07 -23.96
N PHE A 48 6.51 -13.08 -23.63
CA PHE A 48 6.95 -11.68 -23.49
C PHE A 48 7.82 -11.47 -22.23
N ARG A 49 9.11 -11.26 -22.43
CA ARG A 49 10.10 -10.89 -21.40
C ARG A 49 10.32 -9.38 -21.38
N SER A 50 9.27 -8.60 -21.15
CA SER A 50 9.42 -7.15 -20.97
C SER A 50 9.85 -6.84 -19.55
N TYR A 51 10.74 -5.87 -19.39
CA TYR A 51 11.02 -5.29 -18.08
C TYR A 51 9.80 -4.50 -17.60
N LEU A 52 9.34 -4.81 -16.39
CA LEU A 52 8.35 -4.03 -15.69
C LEU A 52 9.04 -2.91 -14.92
N ASN A 53 8.70 -1.66 -15.26
CA ASN A 53 9.14 -0.51 -14.49
C ASN A 53 8.19 -0.33 -13.30
N HIS A 54 8.72 -0.36 -12.08
CA HIS A 54 7.93 -0.17 -10.87
C HIS A 54 8.68 0.71 -9.86
N PRO A 55 7.97 1.32 -8.89
CA PRO A 55 8.60 1.92 -7.73
C PRO A 55 9.45 0.88 -6.99
N ASP A 56 10.59 1.28 -6.45
CA ASP A 56 11.31 0.42 -5.53
C ASP A 56 10.56 0.31 -4.18
N LYS A 57 11.00 -0.60 -3.33
CA LYS A 57 10.39 -0.83 -2.01
C LYS A 57 10.37 0.41 -1.11
N ASN A 58 11.41 1.25 -1.15
CA ASN A 58 11.52 2.44 -0.32
C ASN A 58 10.55 3.54 -0.79
N GLU A 59 10.37 3.67 -2.10
CA GLU A 59 9.36 4.52 -2.72
C GLU A 59 7.95 4.05 -2.40
N LEU A 60 7.69 2.74 -2.46
CA LEU A 60 6.41 2.15 -2.04
C LEU A 60 6.12 2.44 -0.57
N LEU A 61 7.12 2.29 0.31
CA LEU A 61 6.99 2.58 1.74
C LEU A 61 6.68 4.06 1.97
N ALA A 62 7.37 4.97 1.27
CA ALA A 62 7.10 6.40 1.36
C ALA A 62 5.69 6.76 0.89
N GLU A 63 5.21 6.14 -0.19
CA GLU A 63 3.82 6.30 -0.66
C GLU A 63 2.80 5.78 0.35
N LYS A 64 3.07 4.64 0.98
CA LYS A 64 2.18 4.07 2.00
C LYS A 64 2.12 4.92 3.26
N ILE A 65 3.26 5.44 3.73
CA ILE A 65 3.29 6.39 4.85
C ILE A 65 2.52 7.66 4.49
N ARG A 66 2.74 8.24 3.30
CA ARG A 66 1.98 9.40 2.81
C ARG A 66 0.47 9.11 2.81
N ALA A 67 0.04 7.99 2.24
CA ALA A 67 -1.37 7.60 2.20
C ALA A 67 -1.97 7.44 3.60
N PHE A 68 -1.26 6.74 4.49
CA PHE A 68 -1.67 6.51 5.87
C PHE A 68 -1.88 7.82 6.64
N LEU A 69 -0.99 8.80 6.46
CA LEU A 69 -1.11 10.11 7.12
C LEU A 69 -2.31 10.93 6.61
N ILE A 70 -2.69 10.79 5.34
CA ILE A 70 -3.74 11.60 4.70
C ILE A 70 -5.14 11.00 4.84
N ARG A 71 -5.34 9.73 4.45
CA ARG A 71 -6.67 9.12 4.29
C ARG A 71 -7.01 8.00 5.28
N VAL A 72 -5.99 7.40 5.89
CA VAL A 72 -6.13 6.50 7.04
C VAL A 72 -6.98 5.26 6.76
N GLU A 73 -6.40 4.30 6.03
CA GLU A 73 -7.02 2.98 5.82
C GLU A 73 -6.23 1.90 6.57
N GLY A 74 -6.92 0.91 7.15
CA GLY A 74 -6.30 -0.17 7.92
C GLY A 74 -5.33 -1.00 7.10
N ARG A 75 -5.59 -1.12 5.78
CA ARG A 75 -4.69 -1.77 4.82
C ARG A 75 -3.33 -1.08 4.71
N ASP A 76 -3.29 0.24 4.80
CA ASP A 76 -2.03 0.98 4.71
C ASP A 76 -1.13 0.63 5.92
N ILE A 77 -1.68 0.29 7.09
CA ILE A 77 -0.91 -0.15 8.28
C ILE A 77 -0.24 -1.51 8.01
N TYR A 78 -0.99 -2.45 7.43
CA TYR A 78 -0.46 -3.76 7.03
C TYR A 78 0.67 -3.61 6.00
N ASP A 79 0.46 -2.80 4.97
CA ASP A 79 1.45 -2.59 3.92
C ASP A 79 2.73 -1.93 4.46
N ILE A 80 2.61 -0.98 5.39
CA ILE A 80 3.77 -0.37 6.06
C ILE A 80 4.56 -1.43 6.83
N TRP A 81 3.89 -2.24 7.65
CA TRP A 81 4.56 -3.33 8.37
C TRP A 81 5.25 -4.31 7.41
N TYR A 82 4.57 -4.72 6.35
CA TYR A 82 5.12 -5.67 5.39
C TYR A 82 6.37 -5.10 4.72
N LEU A 83 6.34 -3.85 4.28
CA LEU A 83 7.49 -3.21 3.65
C LEU A 83 8.66 -3.02 4.63
N LEU A 84 8.38 -2.70 5.90
CA LEU A 84 9.39 -2.62 6.95
C LEU A 84 9.99 -4.00 7.26
N SER A 85 9.20 -5.07 7.33
CA SER A 85 9.69 -6.44 7.56
C SER A 85 10.56 -6.96 6.43
N GLN A 86 10.35 -6.45 5.22
CA GLN A 86 11.24 -6.66 4.08
C GLN A 86 12.50 -5.78 4.10
N LYS A 87 12.81 -5.09 5.20
CA LYS A 87 13.92 -4.13 5.34
C LYS A 87 13.76 -2.93 4.40
N GLY A 88 12.55 -2.39 4.29
CA GLY A 88 12.31 -1.09 3.67
C GLY A 88 12.85 0.03 4.55
N GLU A 89 13.55 0.98 3.93
CA GLU A 89 14.13 2.11 4.64
C GLU A 89 13.27 3.36 4.46
N ILE A 90 13.07 4.08 5.56
CA ILE A 90 12.29 5.31 5.52
C ILE A 90 13.16 6.46 5.06
N ASN A 91 12.81 6.98 3.90
CA ASN A 91 13.38 8.18 3.36
C ASN A 91 12.46 9.37 3.66
N GLU A 92 12.73 10.07 4.75
CA GLU A 92 11.94 11.24 5.19
C GLU A 92 11.88 12.34 4.12
N LYS A 93 12.93 12.51 3.31
CA LYS A 93 12.95 13.49 2.22
C LYS A 93 11.91 13.15 1.18
N ILE A 94 11.82 11.88 0.76
CA ILE A 94 10.84 11.43 -0.23
C ILE A 94 9.41 11.56 0.32
N ILE A 95 9.19 11.16 1.59
CA ILE A 95 7.88 11.31 2.24
C ILE A 95 7.47 12.78 2.28
N LEU A 96 8.40 13.68 2.62
CA LEU A 96 8.13 15.11 2.66
C LEU A 96 7.77 15.67 1.28
N GLU A 97 8.52 15.32 0.23
CA GLU A 97 8.19 15.74 -1.15
C GLU A 97 6.79 15.26 -1.58
N LYS A 98 6.44 14.03 -1.19
CA LYS A 98 5.13 13.43 -1.43
C LYS A 98 4.00 14.16 -0.66
N LEU A 99 4.25 14.56 0.58
CA LEU A 99 3.32 15.32 1.41
C LEU A 99 3.12 16.78 0.94
N ARG A 100 4.11 17.37 0.26
CA ARG A 100 4.00 18.75 -0.28
C ARG A 100 2.85 18.90 -1.27
N TYR A 101 2.49 17.85 -2.01
CA TYR A 101 1.30 17.85 -2.87
C TYR A 101 0.02 18.20 -2.08
N TYR A 102 -0.04 17.80 -0.81
CA TYR A 102 -1.14 18.06 0.13
C TYR A 102 -0.90 19.31 1.00
N LYS A 103 0.06 20.18 0.62
CA LYS A 103 0.43 21.41 1.34
C LYS A 103 0.99 21.18 2.76
N ILE A 104 1.41 19.95 3.07
CA ILE A 104 2.10 19.63 4.32
C ILE A 104 3.59 19.88 4.13
N LYS A 105 4.17 20.72 5.01
CA LYS A 105 5.56 21.21 4.88
C LYS A 105 6.54 20.58 5.86
N THR A 106 6.05 19.79 6.80
CA THR A 106 6.85 19.13 7.83
C THR A 106 6.38 17.69 7.97
N PHE A 107 7.31 16.82 8.32
CA PHE A 107 7.05 15.42 8.60
C PHE A 107 7.91 15.01 9.78
N ASN A 108 7.31 14.32 10.76
CA ASN A 108 8.02 13.67 11.83
C ASN A 108 7.49 12.25 12.00
N LYS A 109 8.37 11.28 12.31
CA LYS A 109 7.96 9.90 12.61
C LYS A 109 6.88 9.81 13.71
N LYS A 110 6.88 10.74 14.67
CA LYS A 110 5.84 10.86 15.70
C LYS A 110 4.43 11.08 15.14
N ASP A 111 4.30 11.63 13.93
CA ASP A 111 3.00 11.80 13.28
C ASP A 111 2.41 10.44 12.89
N ILE A 112 3.24 9.48 12.52
CA ILE A 112 2.84 8.09 12.27
C ILE A 112 2.30 7.47 13.55
N PHE A 113 3.00 7.62 14.68
CA PHE A 113 2.57 7.07 15.97
C PHE A 113 1.24 7.65 16.43
N LYS A 114 1.07 8.98 16.38
CA LYS A 114 -0.21 9.63 16.70
C LYS A 114 -1.36 9.09 15.84
N LYS A 115 -1.06 8.81 14.57
CA LYS A 115 -2.06 8.26 13.66
C LYS A 115 -2.39 6.80 13.95
N LEU A 116 -1.40 5.98 14.29
CA LEU A 116 -1.59 4.60 14.73
C LEU A 116 -2.38 4.51 16.05
N ASP A 117 -2.20 5.46 16.96
CA ASP A 117 -2.92 5.48 18.23
C ASP A 117 -4.37 5.94 18.10
N SER A 118 -4.64 6.82 17.15
CA SER A 118 -6.02 7.26 16.86
C SER A 118 -6.79 6.27 15.98
N PHE A 119 -6.12 5.28 15.37
CA PHE A 119 -6.78 4.31 14.50
C PHE A 119 -7.54 3.26 15.30
N ALA A 120 -8.83 3.09 15.02
CA ALA A 120 -9.64 2.14 15.75
C ALA A 120 -9.37 0.71 15.28
N LYS A 121 -9.08 -0.19 16.22
CA LYS A 121 -8.89 -1.63 15.96
C LYS A 121 -10.05 -2.26 15.16
N LYS A 122 -11.28 -1.85 15.44
CA LYS A 122 -12.47 -2.32 14.70
C LYS A 122 -12.41 -1.99 13.21
N ASP A 123 -11.88 -0.82 12.85
CA ASP A 123 -11.81 -0.36 11.47
C ASP A 123 -10.69 -1.12 10.74
N PHE A 124 -9.58 -1.42 11.42
CA PHE A 124 -8.54 -2.31 10.92
C PHE A 124 -9.11 -3.70 10.57
N ILE A 125 -9.88 -4.28 11.50
CA ILE A 125 -10.50 -5.60 11.31
C ILE A 125 -11.41 -5.57 10.08
N LEU A 126 -12.27 -4.56 9.95
CA LEU A 126 -13.19 -4.43 8.82
C LEU A 126 -12.45 -4.33 7.48
N ASP A 127 -11.38 -3.56 7.43
CA ASP A 127 -10.58 -3.33 6.23
C ASP A 127 -9.81 -4.59 5.79
N LEU A 128 -9.31 -5.39 6.73
CA LEU A 128 -8.52 -6.60 6.44
C LEU A 128 -9.35 -7.88 6.29
N ARG A 129 -10.56 -7.92 6.85
CA ARG A 129 -11.44 -9.10 6.83
C ARG A 129 -11.67 -9.72 5.44
N PRO A 130 -11.75 -8.95 4.33
CA PRO A 130 -11.91 -9.52 2.99
C PRO A 130 -10.68 -10.29 2.48
N PHE A 131 -9.50 -10.06 3.07
CA PHE A 131 -8.22 -10.60 2.59
C PHE A 131 -7.72 -11.80 3.38
N VAL A 132 -8.44 -12.21 4.44
CA VAL A 132 -8.06 -13.34 5.30
C VAL A 132 -9.16 -14.39 5.36
N SER A 133 -8.75 -15.64 5.61
CA SER A 133 -9.68 -16.77 5.74
C SER A 133 -10.56 -16.60 6.98
N ILE A 134 -11.72 -17.27 7.00
CA ILE A 134 -12.70 -17.15 8.10
C ILE A 134 -12.05 -17.45 9.46
N ASN A 135 -11.19 -18.46 9.51
CA ASN A 135 -10.53 -18.94 10.73
C ASN A 135 -9.46 -17.97 11.25
N GLU A 136 -8.97 -17.06 10.41
CA GLU A 136 -7.94 -16.08 10.78
C GLU A 136 -8.54 -14.73 11.21
N ARG A 137 -9.84 -14.50 10.91
CA ARG A 137 -10.50 -13.22 11.20
C ARG A 137 -10.51 -12.86 12.69
N GLU A 138 -10.61 -13.86 13.55
CA GLU A 138 -10.60 -13.67 15.01
C GLU A 138 -9.24 -13.13 15.50
N LYS A 139 -8.15 -13.47 14.80
CA LYS A 139 -6.78 -13.06 15.13
C LYS A 139 -6.44 -11.65 14.65
N LEU A 140 -7.29 -11.02 13.82
CA LEU A 140 -7.01 -9.68 13.26
C LEU A 140 -6.86 -8.61 14.34
N GLY A 141 -7.57 -8.75 15.47
CA GLY A 141 -7.47 -7.83 16.60
C GLY A 141 -6.09 -7.86 17.27
N ASP A 142 -5.58 -9.05 17.56
CA ASP A 142 -4.24 -9.25 18.14
C ASP A 142 -3.15 -8.90 17.14
N PHE A 143 -3.38 -9.22 15.86
CA PHE A 143 -2.47 -8.87 14.79
C PHE A 143 -2.31 -7.35 14.68
N PHE A 144 -3.39 -6.57 14.81
CA PHE A 144 -3.30 -5.11 14.83
C PHE A 144 -2.38 -4.59 15.95
N ASP A 145 -2.46 -5.14 17.15
CA ASP A 145 -1.60 -4.73 18.26
C ASP A 145 -0.13 -5.06 17.96
N TYR A 146 0.12 -6.28 17.48
CA TYR A 146 1.45 -6.68 17.01
C TYR A 146 2.01 -5.73 15.93
N LEU A 147 1.19 -5.35 14.95
CA LEU A 147 1.60 -4.42 13.90
C LEU A 147 1.99 -3.05 14.47
N LYS A 148 1.24 -2.54 15.45
CA LYS A 148 1.56 -1.27 16.10
C LYS A 148 2.90 -1.31 16.81
N ASP A 149 3.15 -2.38 17.56
CA ASP A 149 4.39 -2.54 18.32
C ASP A 149 5.59 -2.70 17.37
N TYR A 150 5.45 -3.54 16.34
CA TYR A 150 6.50 -3.74 15.34
C TYR A 150 6.86 -2.44 14.62
N ILE A 151 5.86 -1.67 14.19
CA ILE A 151 6.10 -0.39 13.53
C ILE A 151 6.81 0.57 14.49
N ARG A 152 6.49 0.60 15.79
CA ARG A 152 7.19 1.45 16.76
C ARG A 152 8.66 1.09 16.92
N GLU A 153 8.99 -0.19 16.94
CA GLU A 153 10.37 -0.67 17.06
C GLU A 153 11.19 -0.43 15.80
N SER A 154 10.53 -0.44 14.64
CA SER A 154 11.17 -0.28 13.33
C SER A 154 11.40 1.17 12.91
N LEU A 155 10.83 2.15 13.65
CA LEU A 155 10.83 3.58 13.29
C LEU A 155 11.77 4.44 14.15
#